data_AF-D1PVD2-F1
#
_entry.id   AF-D1PVD2-F1
#
_cell.length_a   1.000
_cell.length_b   1.000
_cell.length_c   1.000
_cell.angle_alpha   90.00
_cell.angle_beta   90.00
_cell.angle_gamma   90.00
#
_symmetry.space_group_name_H-M   'P 1'
#
loop_
_entity.id
_entity.type
_entity.pdbx_description
1 polymer ?
#
loop_
_entity_poly.entity_id
_entity_poly.type
_entity_poly.pdbx_seq_one_letter_code
_entity_poly.pdbx_strand_id
1 'polypeptide(L)'
;MAIVAFVFCLTSSKKQTTIFVIGDSTAAEKSHPEKNMERGWGMVLQGFFDENILVDNHAVNGRSSKSFLDEGRWQKVIDKIKPGDYVLIQFGHNDEKPKPDRHTEPGTTFDANLIRYVDETRAKGGIPVLFSCVVRRNFRNKVDPSVDDESLRNTTYSDEIVNSDTLVDTHGAYKDSPRHVARDKEVVFIDAHQITHDLEQGLGVVGSRKLHMWYKPGEEPSLPQGRRDNTHYNVYGARIVAGLMANALGENIKALRKHIVHYDYVVSKRGRGNYLSLKEAVAAVPQDKKTCIYILDGQWTISHSEYQGKNIKFRCYPGAEVKVKP
;
A
#
# COMPACT_ATOMS: atom_id res chain seq x y z
N MET A 1 22.92 23.83 -53.40
CA MET A 1 21.91 23.36 -52.43
C MET A 1 22.62 22.57 -51.35
N ALA A 2 22.60 23.05 -50.10
CA ALA A 2 23.18 22.33 -48.97
C ALA A 2 22.09 21.47 -48.33
N ILE A 3 22.30 20.15 -48.32
CA ILE A 3 21.42 19.20 -47.62
C ILE A 3 21.86 19.17 -46.16
N VAL A 4 21.06 19.76 -45.28
CA VAL A 4 21.23 19.64 -43.82
C VAL A 4 20.60 18.31 -43.41
N ALA A 5 21.44 17.33 -43.10
CA ALA A 5 21.00 16.06 -42.51
C ALA A 5 20.71 16.27 -41.01
N PHE A 6 19.43 16.26 -40.64
CA PHE A 6 19.02 16.21 -39.24
C PHE A 6 19.23 14.80 -38.70
N VAL A 7 20.28 14.60 -37.92
CA VAL A 7 20.47 13.37 -37.14
C VAL A 7 19.54 13.45 -35.93
N PHE A 8 18.42 12.71 -35.98
CA PHE A 8 17.61 12.47 -34.79
C PHE A 8 18.36 11.49 -33.87
N CYS A 9 18.99 12.01 -32.83
CA CYS A 9 19.40 11.20 -31.68
C CYS A 9 18.14 10.69 -30.97
N LEU A 10 17.67 9.50 -31.36
CA LEU A 10 16.70 8.74 -30.59
C LEU A 10 17.39 8.28 -29.30
N THR A 11 17.32 9.09 -28.25
CA THR A 11 17.64 8.60 -26.91
C THR A 11 16.54 7.60 -26.53
N SER A 12 16.90 6.32 -26.46
CA SER A 12 16.04 5.28 -25.89
C SER A 12 15.84 5.57 -24.40
N SER A 13 14.93 6.48 -24.06
CA SER A 13 14.40 6.58 -22.70
C SER A 13 13.81 5.21 -22.36
N LYS A 14 14.40 4.50 -21.40
CA LYS A 14 13.82 3.25 -20.89
C LYS A 14 12.40 3.56 -20.43
N LYS A 15 11.40 2.95 -21.07
CA LYS A 15 9.99 3.11 -20.70
C LYS A 15 9.80 2.58 -19.28
N GLN A 16 9.57 3.49 -18.33
CA GLN A 16 9.16 3.16 -16.97
C GLN A 16 7.68 2.73 -17.00
N THR A 17 7.36 1.60 -16.38
CA THR A 17 5.97 1.11 -16.28
C THR A 17 5.33 1.70 -15.03
N THR A 18 4.10 2.19 -15.14
CA THR A 18 3.38 2.73 -13.98
C THR A 18 2.43 1.68 -13.42
N ILE A 19 2.42 1.54 -12.10
CA ILE A 19 1.39 0.83 -11.34
C ILE A 19 0.54 1.89 -10.65
N PHE A 20 -0.69 2.05 -11.12
CA PHE A 20 -1.70 2.86 -10.43
C PHE A 20 -2.35 2.02 -9.34
N VAL A 21 -2.54 2.58 -8.16
CA VAL A 21 -3.29 1.93 -7.07
C VAL A 21 -4.55 2.73 -6.81
N ILE A 22 -5.72 2.10 -6.89
CA ILE A 22 -7.00 2.69 -6.49
C ILE A 22 -7.62 1.85 -5.38
N GLY A 23 -8.22 2.54 -4.41
CA GLY A 23 -8.78 1.89 -3.23
C GLY A 23 -9.12 2.85 -2.11
N ASP A 24 -9.22 2.28 -0.92
CA ASP A 24 -9.65 2.97 0.31
C ASP A 24 -8.50 3.35 1.26
N SER A 25 -8.82 3.58 2.53
CA SER A 25 -7.85 3.99 3.56
C SER A 25 -6.76 2.97 3.83
N THR A 26 -6.99 1.68 3.58
CA THR A 26 -5.99 0.62 3.82
C THR A 26 -4.83 0.68 2.82
N ALA A 27 -5.05 1.27 1.65
CA ALA A 27 -4.04 1.50 0.62
C ALA A 27 -3.56 2.96 0.53
N ALA A 28 -4.35 3.92 1.03
CA ALA A 28 -4.18 5.36 0.80
C ALA A 28 -2.86 5.97 1.32
N GLU A 29 -2.44 7.04 0.65
CA GLU A 29 -1.44 8.00 1.14
C GLU A 29 -1.90 8.67 2.44
N LYS A 30 -0.95 8.96 3.34
CA LYS A 30 -1.18 9.64 4.62
C LYS A 30 -0.28 10.87 4.70
N SER A 31 -0.86 12.01 5.05
CA SER A 31 -0.13 13.27 5.23
C SER A 31 0.55 13.32 6.60
N HIS A 32 1.51 14.25 6.72
CA HIS A 32 2.25 14.53 7.96
C HIS A 32 2.92 13.29 8.55
N PRO A 33 3.78 12.59 7.78
CA PRO A 33 4.36 11.32 8.18
C PRO A 33 5.19 11.40 9.48
N GLU A 34 5.63 12.60 9.88
CA GLU A 34 6.33 12.92 11.13
C GLU A 34 5.42 13.01 12.37
N LYS A 35 4.12 13.12 12.18
CA LYS A 35 3.09 13.22 13.24
C LYS A 35 1.97 12.19 13.08
N ASN A 36 2.09 11.29 12.13
CA ASN A 36 1.08 10.31 11.82
C ASN A 36 1.76 8.99 11.54
N MET A 37 1.47 7.98 12.35
CA MET A 37 2.04 6.64 12.18
C MET A 37 1.26 5.77 11.20
N GLU A 38 0.05 6.18 10.80
CA GLU A 38 -0.79 5.44 9.87
C GLU A 38 -0.14 5.39 8.49
N ARG A 39 -0.19 4.23 7.82
CA ARG A 39 0.29 4.06 6.44
C ARG A 39 -0.65 3.12 5.69
N GLY A 40 -0.99 3.47 4.45
CA GLY A 40 -1.61 2.50 3.55
C GLY A 40 -0.56 1.57 2.96
N TRP A 41 -0.91 0.32 2.64
CA TRP A 41 0.04 -0.59 1.97
C TRP A 41 0.46 -0.05 0.61
N GLY A 42 -0.47 0.57 -0.14
CA GLY A 42 -0.18 1.21 -1.42
C GLY A 42 0.79 2.40 -1.30
N MET A 43 0.79 3.11 -0.16
CA MET A 43 1.68 4.25 0.10
C MET A 43 3.16 3.83 0.15
N VAL A 44 3.45 2.65 0.70
CA VAL A 44 4.83 2.15 0.88
C VAL A 44 5.27 1.17 -0.21
N LEU A 45 4.38 0.85 -1.16
CA LEU A 45 4.59 -0.19 -2.17
C LEU A 45 5.79 0.07 -3.10
N GLN A 46 6.09 1.33 -3.42
CA GLN A 46 7.26 1.70 -4.24
C GLN A 46 8.58 1.13 -3.68
N GLY A 47 8.68 0.94 -2.36
CA GLY A 47 9.86 0.38 -1.71
C GLY A 47 10.16 -1.08 -2.07
N PHE A 48 9.22 -1.77 -2.75
CA PHE A 48 9.35 -3.16 -3.18
C PHE A 48 9.54 -3.31 -4.69
N PHE A 49 9.72 -2.19 -5.41
CA PHE A 49 10.00 -2.21 -6.84
C PHE A 49 11.26 -1.41 -7.19
N ASP A 50 11.97 -1.90 -8.21
CA ASP A 50 13.14 -1.22 -8.79
C ASP A 50 12.77 0.06 -9.57
N GLU A 51 13.78 0.75 -10.09
CA GLU A 51 13.61 2.02 -10.81
C GLU A 51 12.81 1.93 -12.12
N ASN A 52 12.54 0.73 -12.65
CA ASN A 52 11.76 0.56 -13.88
C ASN A 52 10.25 0.60 -13.63
N ILE A 53 9.82 0.58 -12.36
CA ILE A 53 8.42 0.67 -11.96
C ILE A 53 8.20 1.95 -11.16
N LEU A 54 7.18 2.72 -11.55
CA LEU A 54 6.65 3.83 -10.77
C LEU A 54 5.32 3.41 -10.14
N VAL A 55 5.18 3.52 -8.83
CA VAL A 55 3.90 3.37 -8.13
C VAL A 55 3.25 4.75 -7.97
N ASP A 56 2.12 4.96 -8.65
CA ASP A 56 1.29 6.16 -8.53
C ASP A 56 0.02 5.79 -7.73
N ASN A 57 0.05 6.04 -6.43
CA ASN A 57 -1.04 5.65 -5.52
C ASN A 57 -2.13 6.73 -5.45
N HIS A 58 -3.34 6.36 -5.87
CA HIS A 58 -4.55 7.19 -5.88
C HIS A 58 -5.61 6.69 -4.89
N ALA A 59 -5.32 5.69 -4.06
CA ALA A 59 -6.23 5.24 -3.02
C ALA A 59 -6.49 6.37 -1.99
N VAL A 60 -7.73 6.48 -1.51
CA VAL A 60 -8.17 7.61 -0.68
C VAL A 60 -9.00 7.13 0.49
N ASN A 61 -8.76 7.72 1.67
CA ASN A 61 -9.52 7.43 2.89
C ASN A 61 -11.05 7.51 2.68
N GLY A 62 -11.75 6.50 3.20
CA GLY A 62 -13.21 6.48 3.26
C GLY A 62 -13.93 6.24 1.93
N ARG A 63 -13.20 6.00 0.82
CA ARG A 63 -13.81 5.78 -0.50
C ARG A 63 -14.24 4.33 -0.67
N SER A 64 -15.35 4.14 -1.35
CA SER A 64 -15.86 2.86 -1.83
C SER A 64 -15.67 2.77 -3.35
N SER A 65 -15.97 1.61 -3.94
CA SER A 65 -15.95 1.45 -5.39
C SER A 65 -16.85 2.48 -6.10
N LYS A 66 -17.97 2.86 -5.48
CA LYS A 66 -18.94 3.84 -5.96
C LYS A 66 -18.47 5.28 -5.76
N SER A 67 -18.14 5.68 -4.52
CA SER A 67 -17.80 7.08 -4.26
C SER A 67 -16.51 7.52 -4.96
N PHE A 68 -15.60 6.58 -5.26
CA PHE A 68 -14.42 6.88 -6.06
C PHE A 68 -14.75 7.24 -7.53
N LEU A 69 -15.81 6.64 -8.11
CA LEU A 69 -16.36 7.03 -9.41
C LEU A 69 -17.08 8.38 -9.30
N ASP A 70 -18.02 8.50 -8.37
CA ASP A 70 -18.91 9.66 -8.23
C ASP A 70 -18.13 10.97 -7.97
N GLU A 71 -17.03 10.89 -7.22
CA GLU A 71 -16.17 12.04 -6.92
C GLU A 71 -15.18 12.38 -8.05
N GLY A 72 -15.24 11.70 -9.20
CA GLY A 72 -14.35 11.92 -10.34
C GLY A 72 -12.88 11.55 -10.08
N ARG A 73 -12.62 10.71 -9.07
CA ARG A 73 -11.24 10.29 -8.75
C ARG A 73 -10.70 9.32 -9.78
N TRP A 74 -11.57 8.44 -10.29
CA TRP A 74 -11.21 7.54 -11.38
C TRP A 74 -10.75 8.30 -12.62
N GLN A 75 -11.39 9.42 -12.94
CA GLN A 75 -11.00 10.26 -14.08
C GLN A 75 -9.53 10.70 -13.99
N LYS A 76 -9.06 11.07 -12.79
CA LYS A 76 -7.66 11.49 -12.55
C LYS A 76 -6.63 10.39 -12.78
N VAL A 77 -7.07 9.13 -12.74
CA VAL A 77 -6.22 7.95 -12.98
C VAL A 77 -6.28 7.58 -14.45
N ILE A 78 -7.48 7.36 -14.99
CA ILE A 78 -7.66 6.86 -16.35
C ILE A 78 -7.08 7.79 -17.43
N ASP A 79 -7.04 9.10 -17.18
CA ASP A 79 -6.42 10.08 -18.08
C ASP A 79 -4.89 9.96 -18.16
N LYS A 80 -4.27 9.27 -17.21
CA LYS A 80 -2.82 9.06 -17.14
C LYS A 80 -2.37 7.69 -17.64
N ILE A 81 -3.28 6.72 -17.72
CA ILE A 81 -2.95 5.34 -18.09
C ILE A 81 -2.37 5.30 -19.50
N LYS A 82 -1.22 4.63 -19.65
CA LYS A 82 -0.60 4.33 -20.94
C LYS A 82 -0.63 2.82 -21.20
N PRO A 83 -0.54 2.39 -22.47
CA PRO A 83 -0.47 0.97 -22.79
C PRO A 83 0.65 0.25 -22.05
N GLY A 84 0.31 -0.82 -21.34
CA GLY A 84 1.23 -1.62 -20.52
C GLY A 84 1.39 -1.20 -19.06
N ASP A 85 0.76 -0.09 -18.64
CA ASP A 85 0.65 0.25 -17.22
C ASP A 85 -0.34 -0.68 -16.50
N TYR A 86 -0.17 -0.86 -15.19
CA TYR A 86 -1.07 -1.67 -14.36
C TYR A 86 -2.00 -0.79 -13.53
N VAL A 87 -3.21 -1.28 -13.25
CA VAL A 87 -4.14 -0.67 -12.28
C VAL A 87 -4.53 -1.71 -11.25
N LEU A 88 -4.05 -1.56 -10.02
CA LEU A 88 -4.43 -2.38 -8.88
C LEU A 88 -5.72 -1.79 -8.28
N ILE A 89 -6.76 -2.61 -8.21
CA ILE A 89 -8.12 -2.19 -7.82
C ILE A 89 -8.50 -2.95 -6.54
N GLN A 90 -8.59 -2.25 -5.41
CA GLN A 90 -8.93 -2.84 -4.10
C GLN A 90 -9.99 -2.01 -3.36
N PHE A 91 -11.21 -2.53 -3.27
CA PHE A 91 -12.33 -1.92 -2.53
C PHE A 91 -13.08 -2.98 -1.71
N GLY A 92 -14.06 -2.55 -0.90
CA GLY A 92 -14.86 -3.43 -0.03
C GLY A 92 -15.19 -2.81 1.33
N HIS A 93 -14.21 -2.27 2.05
CA HIS A 93 -14.41 -1.78 3.44
C HIS A 93 -15.47 -0.69 3.58
N ASN A 94 -15.58 0.21 2.60
CA ASN A 94 -16.57 1.29 2.63
C ASN A 94 -17.80 0.97 1.80
N ASP A 95 -17.73 -0.05 0.94
CA ASP A 95 -18.84 -0.56 0.15
C ASP A 95 -19.85 -1.28 1.04
N GLU A 96 -19.38 -2.00 2.07
CA GLU A 96 -20.21 -2.70 3.06
C GLU A 96 -20.98 -1.80 4.04
N LYS A 97 -20.67 -0.50 4.05
CA LYS A 97 -21.23 0.43 5.04
C LYS A 97 -22.56 0.99 4.54
N PRO A 98 -23.57 1.13 5.42
CA PRO A 98 -24.94 1.52 5.03
C PRO A 98 -25.07 2.98 4.53
N LYS A 99 -23.99 3.76 4.47
CA LYS A 99 -24.01 5.15 4.01
C LYS A 99 -24.33 5.19 2.51
N PRO A 100 -25.47 5.78 2.07
CA PRO A 100 -25.94 5.65 0.68
C PRO A 100 -24.99 6.19 -0.39
N ASP A 101 -24.16 7.17 -0.06
CA ASP A 101 -23.15 7.72 -0.96
C ASP A 101 -22.00 6.75 -1.24
N ARG A 102 -21.78 5.76 -0.35
CA ARG A 102 -20.68 4.78 -0.41
C ARG A 102 -21.16 3.35 -0.68
N HIS A 103 -22.30 2.98 -0.13
CA HIS A 103 -22.83 1.62 -0.11
C HIS A 103 -22.98 1.04 -1.53
N THR A 104 -22.57 -0.21 -1.71
CA THR A 104 -22.84 -1.02 -2.90
C THR A 104 -23.22 -2.44 -2.48
N GLU A 105 -23.65 -3.29 -3.40
CA GLU A 105 -24.13 -4.64 -3.09
C GLU A 105 -23.31 -5.67 -3.91
N PRO A 106 -22.66 -6.65 -3.26
CA PRO A 106 -21.95 -7.74 -3.93
C PRO A 106 -22.85 -8.52 -4.87
N GLY A 107 -22.32 -8.91 -6.03
CA GLY A 107 -23.09 -9.55 -7.10
C GLY A 107 -23.95 -8.60 -7.93
N THR A 108 -24.03 -7.31 -7.57
CA THR A 108 -24.79 -6.30 -8.33
C THR A 108 -23.99 -5.01 -8.52
N THR A 109 -24.24 -3.95 -7.74
CA THR A 109 -23.65 -2.63 -7.92
C THR A 109 -22.16 -2.59 -7.59
N PHE A 110 -21.70 -3.43 -6.66
CA PHE A 110 -20.26 -3.55 -6.37
C PHE A 110 -19.53 -4.13 -7.58
N ASP A 111 -20.00 -5.28 -8.08
CA ASP A 111 -19.44 -5.96 -9.25
C ASP A 111 -19.48 -5.07 -10.48
N ALA A 112 -20.59 -4.34 -10.70
CA ALA A 112 -20.71 -3.40 -11.82
C ALA A 112 -19.63 -2.30 -11.78
N ASN A 113 -19.31 -1.77 -10.60
CA ASN A 113 -18.23 -0.79 -10.46
C ASN A 113 -16.86 -1.42 -10.73
N LEU A 114 -16.59 -2.63 -10.22
CA LEU A 114 -15.33 -3.35 -10.48
C LEU A 114 -15.14 -3.65 -11.97
N ILE A 115 -16.21 -4.12 -12.64
CA ILE A 115 -16.23 -4.36 -14.09
C ILE A 115 -15.91 -3.06 -14.85
N ARG A 116 -16.50 -1.94 -14.43
CA ARG A 116 -16.23 -0.63 -15.05
C ARG A 116 -14.75 -0.25 -14.96
N TYR A 117 -14.12 -0.38 -13.79
CA TYR A 117 -12.69 -0.11 -13.65
C TYR A 117 -11.83 -1.01 -14.56
N VAL A 118 -12.17 -2.30 -14.64
CA VAL A 118 -11.49 -3.27 -15.51
C VAL A 118 -11.61 -2.88 -16.99
N ASP A 119 -12.83 -2.61 -17.45
CA ASP A 119 -13.10 -2.34 -18.87
C ASP A 119 -12.49 -1.02 -19.32
N GLU A 120 -12.64 0.02 -18.49
CA GLU A 120 -12.08 1.33 -18.81
C GLU A 120 -10.54 1.33 -18.74
N THR A 121 -9.93 0.55 -17.85
CA THR A 121 -8.47 0.33 -17.84
C THR A 121 -8.01 -0.32 -19.14
N ARG A 122 -8.69 -1.39 -19.57
CA ARG A 122 -8.37 -2.10 -20.82
C ARG A 122 -8.54 -1.21 -22.04
N ALA A 123 -9.56 -0.35 -22.06
CA ALA A 123 -9.79 0.60 -23.14
C ALA A 123 -8.63 1.58 -23.34
N LYS A 124 -7.82 1.85 -22.29
CA LYS A 124 -6.59 2.65 -22.37
C LYS A 124 -5.32 1.81 -22.69
N GLY A 125 -5.46 0.51 -22.88
CA GLY A 125 -4.34 -0.43 -23.02
C GLY A 125 -3.64 -0.77 -21.71
N GLY A 126 -4.21 -0.37 -20.57
CA GLY A 126 -3.71 -0.75 -19.25
C GLY A 126 -4.09 -2.19 -18.89
N ILE A 127 -3.45 -2.71 -17.86
CA ILE A 127 -3.60 -4.08 -17.35
C ILE A 127 -4.27 -3.99 -15.97
N PRO A 128 -5.58 -4.25 -15.85
CA PRO A 128 -6.25 -4.25 -14.56
C PRO A 128 -5.89 -5.50 -13.75
N VAL A 129 -5.75 -5.32 -12.44
CA VAL A 129 -5.52 -6.38 -11.46
C VAL A 129 -6.48 -6.17 -10.31
N LEU A 130 -7.36 -7.13 -10.06
CA LEU A 130 -8.35 -7.07 -8.99
C LEU A 130 -7.79 -7.65 -7.71
N PHE A 131 -8.05 -6.98 -6.60
CA PHE A 131 -7.72 -7.42 -5.26
C PHE A 131 -9.02 -7.58 -4.47
N SER A 132 -9.12 -8.60 -3.62
CA SER A 132 -10.09 -8.57 -2.53
C SER A 132 -9.72 -7.47 -1.52
N CYS A 133 -10.65 -7.05 -0.66
CA CYS A 133 -10.27 -6.22 0.49
C CYS A 133 -9.29 -6.97 1.42
N VAL A 134 -8.50 -6.24 2.19
CA VAL A 134 -7.72 -6.81 3.29
C VAL A 134 -8.63 -7.13 4.48
N VAL A 135 -8.19 -7.96 5.42
CA VAL A 135 -8.99 -8.24 6.62
C VAL A 135 -9.06 -7.05 7.57
N ARG A 136 -10.20 -6.87 8.23
CA ARG A 136 -10.30 -6.15 9.50
C ARG A 136 -9.96 -7.11 10.64
N ARG A 137 -9.01 -6.74 11.49
CA ARG A 137 -8.59 -7.58 12.63
C ARG A 137 -9.76 -7.77 13.60
N ASN A 138 -10.26 -8.99 13.75
CA ASN A 138 -11.38 -9.28 14.62
C ASN A 138 -11.27 -10.66 15.28
N PHE A 139 -10.90 -10.70 16.55
CA PHE A 139 -10.88 -11.91 17.39
C PHE A 139 -12.10 -11.97 18.33
N ARG A 140 -13.21 -11.40 17.87
CA ARG A 140 -14.50 -11.41 18.55
C ARG A 140 -15.51 -12.20 17.71
N ASN A 141 -16.19 -13.17 18.32
CA ASN A 141 -17.25 -14.00 17.73
C ASN A 141 -18.48 -13.22 17.25
N LYS A 142 -18.51 -11.90 17.47
CA LYS A 142 -19.54 -11.00 16.96
C LYS A 142 -18.87 -9.89 16.15
N VAL A 143 -19.19 -9.84 14.86
CA VAL A 143 -18.88 -8.68 14.02
C VAL A 143 -19.71 -7.51 14.53
N ASP A 144 -19.07 -6.36 14.73
CA ASP A 144 -19.76 -5.12 15.06
C ASP A 144 -20.01 -4.34 13.76
N PRO A 145 -21.23 -4.38 13.20
CA PRO A 145 -21.56 -3.75 11.93
C PRO A 145 -21.59 -2.21 12.02
N SER A 146 -21.46 -1.64 13.23
CA SER A 146 -21.48 -0.19 13.45
C SER A 146 -20.09 0.46 13.42
N VAL A 147 -19.03 -0.33 13.25
CA VAL A 147 -17.65 0.17 13.24
C VAL A 147 -17.35 0.84 11.90
N ASP A 148 -17.54 2.16 11.88
CA ASP A 148 -16.99 2.99 10.82
C ASP A 148 -15.47 3.06 11.00
N ASP A 149 -14.69 2.55 10.04
CA ASP A 149 -13.23 2.62 10.11
C ASP A 149 -12.72 4.06 10.35
N GLU A 150 -13.45 5.08 9.86
CA GLU A 150 -13.10 6.49 10.14
C GLU A 150 -13.33 6.88 11.60
N SER A 151 -14.33 6.31 12.28
CA SER A 151 -14.60 6.59 13.69
C SER A 151 -13.56 5.98 14.63
N LEU A 152 -12.90 4.88 14.22
CA LEU A 152 -11.76 4.26 14.92
C LEU A 152 -10.54 5.19 15.08
N ARG A 153 -10.50 6.31 14.33
CA ARG A 153 -9.45 7.33 14.46
C ARG A 153 -9.58 8.16 15.73
N ASN A 154 -10.79 8.27 16.26
CA ASN A 154 -11.14 9.17 17.36
C ASN A 154 -11.65 8.43 18.61
N THR A 155 -11.46 7.11 18.69
CA THR A 155 -11.90 6.33 19.85
C THR A 155 -10.96 6.54 21.03
N THR A 156 -11.52 6.84 22.20
CA THR A 156 -10.81 6.76 23.47
C THR A 156 -10.30 5.33 23.69
N TYR A 157 -9.05 5.18 24.14
CA TYR A 157 -8.48 3.87 24.41
C TYR A 157 -9.36 3.08 25.37
N SER A 158 -9.63 1.82 25.04
CA SER A 158 -10.32 0.86 25.88
C SER A 158 -9.72 -0.53 25.68
N ASP A 159 -9.86 -1.40 26.68
CA ASP A 159 -9.37 -2.78 26.58
C ASP A 159 -10.14 -3.55 25.50
N GLU A 160 -9.41 -4.37 24.76
CA GLU A 160 -9.98 -5.19 23.69
C GLU A 160 -10.79 -6.35 24.27
N ILE A 161 -11.98 -6.55 23.71
CA ILE A 161 -12.81 -7.70 24.00
C ILE A 161 -12.43 -8.83 23.04
N VAL A 162 -11.90 -9.90 23.59
CA VAL A 162 -11.47 -11.10 22.85
C VAL A 162 -12.26 -12.29 23.38
N ASN A 163 -12.90 -13.04 22.48
CA ASN A 163 -13.56 -14.30 22.82
C ASN A 163 -13.39 -15.39 21.75
N SER A 164 -12.40 -15.20 20.88
CA SER A 164 -11.96 -16.15 19.86
C SER A 164 -10.43 -16.14 19.78
N ASP A 165 -9.83 -17.29 19.53
CA ASP A 165 -8.44 -17.42 19.05
C ASP A 165 -8.35 -17.44 17.51
N THR A 166 -9.51 -17.53 16.86
CA THR A 166 -9.68 -17.57 15.41
C THR A 166 -10.13 -16.21 14.90
N LEU A 167 -9.51 -15.74 13.81
CA LEU A 167 -9.88 -14.50 13.15
C LEU A 167 -11.25 -14.64 12.48
N VAL A 168 -12.19 -13.78 12.85
CA VAL A 168 -13.57 -13.80 12.35
C VAL A 168 -13.71 -12.84 11.19
N ASP A 169 -14.15 -13.34 10.04
CA ASP A 169 -14.44 -12.56 8.86
C ASP A 169 -15.47 -11.45 9.14
N THR A 170 -15.21 -10.25 8.62
CA THR A 170 -16.11 -9.09 8.71
C THR A 170 -16.60 -8.59 7.37
N HIS A 171 -16.14 -9.16 6.26
CA HIS A 171 -16.40 -8.63 4.92
C HIS A 171 -17.34 -9.51 4.10
N GLY A 172 -17.61 -10.75 4.51
CA GLY A 172 -18.59 -11.62 3.87
C GLY A 172 -18.38 -11.68 2.34
N ALA A 173 -19.44 -11.43 1.56
CA ALA A 173 -19.38 -11.52 0.11
C ALA A 173 -18.48 -10.46 -0.57
N TYR A 174 -18.08 -9.38 0.11
CA TYR A 174 -17.20 -8.36 -0.47
C TYR A 174 -15.79 -8.89 -0.76
N LYS A 175 -15.32 -9.92 -0.04
CA LYS A 175 -14.03 -10.55 -0.33
C LYS A 175 -14.09 -11.47 -1.55
N ASP A 176 -15.27 -11.98 -1.88
CA ASP A 176 -15.47 -12.99 -2.93
C ASP A 176 -15.86 -12.38 -4.27
N SER A 177 -16.63 -11.29 -4.27
CA SER A 177 -17.04 -10.58 -5.50
C SER A 177 -15.87 -10.22 -6.43
N PRO A 178 -14.74 -9.63 -5.96
CA PRO A 178 -13.62 -9.31 -6.84
C PRO A 178 -13.01 -10.55 -7.51
N ARG A 179 -13.05 -11.72 -6.86
CA ARG A 179 -12.61 -12.99 -7.44
C ARG A 179 -13.54 -13.45 -8.56
N HIS A 180 -14.86 -13.33 -8.37
CA HIS A 180 -15.84 -13.66 -9.40
C HIS A 180 -15.70 -12.74 -10.61
N VAL A 181 -15.62 -11.42 -10.39
CA VAL A 181 -15.40 -10.44 -11.46
C VAL A 181 -14.08 -10.73 -12.18
N ALA A 182 -13.01 -11.04 -11.44
CA ALA A 182 -11.72 -11.31 -12.06
C ALA A 182 -11.74 -12.55 -12.96
N ARG A 183 -12.41 -13.63 -12.51
CA ARG A 183 -12.65 -14.82 -13.32
C ARG A 183 -13.45 -14.49 -14.58
N ASP A 184 -14.59 -13.81 -14.43
CA ASP A 184 -15.53 -13.55 -15.53
C ASP A 184 -14.96 -12.56 -16.54
N LYS A 185 -14.11 -11.63 -16.09
CA LYS A 185 -13.41 -10.68 -16.96
C LYS A 185 -12.04 -11.18 -17.41
N GLU A 186 -11.60 -12.35 -16.98
CA GLU A 186 -10.27 -12.92 -17.30
C GLU A 186 -9.13 -11.94 -16.98
N VAL A 187 -9.13 -11.39 -15.76
CA VAL A 187 -8.05 -10.54 -15.25
C VAL A 187 -7.36 -11.22 -14.06
N VAL A 188 -6.13 -10.78 -13.77
CA VAL A 188 -5.40 -11.29 -12.61
C VAL A 188 -6.14 -10.90 -11.33
N PHE A 189 -6.30 -11.88 -10.43
CA PHE A 189 -6.83 -11.71 -9.09
C PHE A 189 -5.73 -11.93 -8.06
N ILE A 190 -5.62 -11.02 -7.09
CA ILE A 190 -4.78 -11.16 -5.91
C ILE A 190 -5.67 -11.27 -4.67
N ASP A 191 -5.57 -12.39 -3.96
CA ASP A 191 -6.35 -12.66 -2.75
C ASP A 191 -5.75 -11.98 -1.51
N ALA A 192 -5.83 -10.65 -1.48
CA ALA A 192 -5.33 -9.85 -0.37
C ALA A 192 -6.02 -10.18 0.97
N HIS A 193 -7.25 -10.68 0.92
CA HIS A 193 -7.99 -11.11 2.09
C HIS A 193 -7.32 -12.34 2.69
N GLN A 194 -7.09 -13.39 1.91
CA GLN A 194 -6.43 -14.60 2.39
C GLN A 194 -5.00 -14.32 2.87
N ILE A 195 -4.23 -13.52 2.11
CA ILE A 195 -2.87 -13.14 2.47
C ILE A 195 -2.83 -12.45 3.85
N THR A 196 -3.73 -11.49 4.08
CA THR A 196 -3.74 -10.75 5.34
C THR A 196 -4.41 -11.53 6.47
N HIS A 197 -5.39 -12.38 6.17
CA HIS A 197 -5.97 -13.33 7.12
C HIS A 197 -4.87 -14.23 7.72
N ASP A 198 -4.06 -14.87 6.88
CA ASP A 198 -3.05 -15.83 7.33
C ASP A 198 -1.94 -15.14 8.14
N LEU A 199 -1.59 -13.90 7.76
CA LEU A 199 -0.68 -13.08 8.54
C LEU A 199 -1.23 -12.79 9.94
N GLU A 200 -2.47 -12.31 10.04
CA GLU A 200 -3.10 -11.92 11.30
C GLU A 200 -3.35 -13.14 12.20
N GLN A 201 -3.89 -14.22 11.63
CA GLN A 201 -4.13 -15.49 12.32
C GLN A 201 -2.82 -16.11 12.82
N GLY A 202 -1.77 -16.10 12.00
CA GLY A 202 -0.46 -16.64 12.37
C GLY A 202 0.23 -15.86 13.48
N LEU A 203 -0.01 -14.54 13.58
CA LEU A 203 0.47 -13.72 14.69
C LEU A 203 -0.40 -13.85 15.96
N GLY A 204 -1.62 -14.36 15.83
CA GLY A 204 -2.59 -14.49 16.90
C GLY A 204 -3.04 -13.15 17.47
N VAL A 205 -3.89 -13.20 18.50
CA VAL A 205 -4.55 -12.02 19.11
C VAL A 205 -3.55 -10.92 19.50
N VAL A 206 -2.50 -11.26 20.25
CA VAL A 206 -1.57 -10.25 20.79
C VAL A 206 -0.57 -9.79 19.73
N GLY A 207 -0.01 -10.73 18.97
CA GLY A 207 1.04 -10.44 18.00
C GLY A 207 0.56 -9.59 16.82
N SER A 208 -0.69 -9.78 16.39
CA SER A 208 -1.30 -9.03 15.28
C SER A 208 -1.46 -7.52 15.56
N ARG A 209 -1.62 -7.12 16.83
CA ARG A 209 -1.76 -5.69 17.23
C ARG A 209 -0.64 -4.82 16.68
N LYS A 210 0.58 -5.36 16.58
CA LYS A 210 1.76 -4.65 16.06
C LYS A 210 1.61 -4.15 14.62
N LEU A 211 0.68 -4.71 13.84
CA LEU A 211 0.43 -4.32 12.45
C LEU A 211 -0.39 -3.03 12.37
N HIS A 212 -1.21 -2.76 13.38
CA HIS A 212 -2.25 -1.74 13.32
C HIS A 212 -1.92 -0.50 14.15
N MET A 213 -2.76 0.52 14.04
CA MET A 213 -2.73 1.71 14.90
C MET A 213 -3.24 1.37 16.31
N TRP A 214 -2.45 0.54 16.99
CA TRP A 214 -2.64 0.04 18.35
C TRP A 214 -1.54 0.61 19.25
N TYR A 215 -1.89 1.68 19.95
CA TYR A 215 -1.00 2.40 20.86
C TYR A 215 -1.74 2.67 22.15
N LYS A 216 -1.14 2.35 23.29
CA LYS A 216 -1.63 2.76 24.60
C LYS A 216 -1.40 4.27 24.81
N PRO A 217 -2.16 4.91 25.71
CA PRO A 217 -1.86 6.28 26.12
C PRO A 217 -0.40 6.45 26.52
N GLY A 218 0.28 7.43 25.92
CA GLY A 218 1.69 7.74 26.16
C GLY A 218 2.73 6.90 25.39
N GLU A 219 2.35 5.87 24.62
CA GLU A 219 3.31 5.07 23.84
C GLU A 219 3.82 5.78 22.58
N GLU A 220 2.95 6.54 21.93
CA GLU A 220 3.25 7.27 20.70
C GLU A 220 2.98 8.77 20.94
N PRO A 221 4.00 9.64 20.86
CA PRO A 221 3.85 11.08 21.13
C PRO A 221 2.78 11.76 20.27
N SER A 222 2.58 11.31 19.04
CA SER A 222 1.51 11.83 18.17
C SER A 222 0.09 11.39 18.56
N LEU A 223 -0.02 10.40 19.45
CA LEU A 223 -1.27 9.82 19.95
C LEU A 223 -1.26 9.78 21.49
N PRO A 224 -1.27 10.94 22.17
CA PRO A 224 -1.13 10.99 23.62
C PRO A 224 -2.23 10.23 24.38
N GLN A 225 -3.43 10.14 23.81
CA GLN A 225 -4.57 9.39 24.37
C GLN A 225 -4.60 7.91 23.94
N GLY A 226 -3.58 7.45 23.22
CA GLY A 226 -3.58 6.15 22.55
C GLY A 226 -4.54 6.10 21.37
N ARG A 227 -4.57 4.95 20.71
CA ARG A 227 -5.51 4.59 19.64
C ARG A 227 -5.66 3.08 19.57
N ARG A 228 -6.88 2.63 19.31
CA ARG A 228 -7.18 1.21 19.08
C ARG A 228 -7.96 1.07 17.78
N ASP A 229 -7.25 0.82 16.71
CA ASP A 229 -7.81 0.64 15.38
C ASP A 229 -7.45 -0.75 14.86
N ASN A 230 -8.43 -1.50 14.37
CA ASN A 230 -8.23 -2.86 13.85
C ASN A 230 -8.22 -2.93 12.30
N THR A 231 -8.33 -1.79 11.64
CA THR A 231 -8.40 -1.69 10.17
C THR A 231 -7.13 -1.02 9.62
N HIS A 232 -6.68 0.06 10.26
CA HIS A 232 -5.61 0.89 9.72
C HIS A 232 -4.24 0.44 10.20
N TYR A 233 -3.35 0.21 9.24
CA TYR A 233 -1.96 -0.17 9.52
C TYR A 233 -1.12 1.00 10.02
N ASN A 234 -0.16 0.69 10.89
CA ASN A 234 0.96 1.56 11.20
C ASN A 234 2.10 1.37 10.17
N VAL A 235 3.23 2.04 10.36
CA VAL A 235 4.43 1.93 9.50
C VAL A 235 4.90 0.49 9.32
N TYR A 236 4.94 -0.32 10.39
CA TYR A 236 5.37 -1.71 10.34
C TYR A 236 4.35 -2.57 9.58
N GLY A 237 3.06 -2.51 9.92
CA GLY A 237 2.04 -3.31 9.27
C GLY A 237 1.92 -3.02 7.78
N ALA A 238 1.91 -1.76 7.38
CA ALA A 238 1.83 -1.38 5.97
C ALA A 238 3.00 -1.92 5.16
N ARG A 239 4.21 -1.94 5.75
CA ARG A 239 5.41 -2.54 5.14
C ARG A 239 5.29 -4.04 4.94
N ILE A 240 4.84 -4.77 5.97
CA ILE A 240 4.66 -6.22 5.88
C ILE A 240 3.61 -6.54 4.82
N VAL A 241 2.45 -5.89 4.87
CA VAL A 241 1.36 -6.11 3.92
C VAL A 241 1.78 -5.75 2.50
N ALA A 242 2.40 -4.60 2.28
CA ALA A 242 2.88 -4.20 0.95
C ALA A 242 3.91 -5.17 0.36
N GLY A 243 4.80 -5.73 1.19
CA GLY A 243 5.75 -6.75 0.75
C GLY A 243 5.07 -8.04 0.32
N LEU A 244 4.05 -8.48 1.07
CA LEU A 244 3.23 -9.65 0.68
C LEU A 244 2.44 -9.38 -0.61
N MET A 245 1.85 -8.19 -0.77
CA MET A 245 1.17 -7.81 -2.01
C MET A 245 2.13 -7.75 -3.20
N ALA A 246 3.33 -7.20 -3.02
CA ALA A 246 4.37 -7.19 -4.05
C ALA A 246 4.76 -8.61 -4.47
N ASN A 247 4.99 -9.51 -3.51
CA ASN A 247 5.32 -10.90 -3.81
C ASN A 247 4.19 -11.61 -4.57
N ALA A 248 2.94 -11.44 -4.14
CA ALA A 248 1.78 -12.02 -4.81
C ALA A 248 1.63 -11.48 -6.25
N LEU A 249 1.89 -10.19 -6.47
CA LEU A 249 1.96 -9.61 -7.82
C LEU A 249 3.05 -10.28 -8.65
N GLY A 250 4.24 -10.53 -8.10
CA GLY A 250 5.34 -11.19 -8.81
C GLY A 250 5.07 -12.65 -9.15
N GLU A 251 4.35 -13.35 -8.30
CA GLU A 251 3.95 -14.75 -8.52
C GLU A 251 2.92 -14.87 -9.64
N ASN A 252 1.99 -13.91 -9.73
CA ASN A 252 0.90 -13.93 -10.71
C ASN A 252 1.20 -13.14 -11.99
N ILE A 253 2.16 -12.22 -11.97
CA ILE A 253 2.50 -11.33 -13.08
C ILE A 253 4.00 -11.38 -13.34
N LYS A 254 4.41 -12.31 -14.22
CA LYS A 254 5.82 -12.57 -14.58
C LYS A 254 6.58 -11.29 -14.99
N ALA A 255 5.90 -10.36 -15.66
CA ALA A 255 6.50 -9.09 -16.07
C ALA A 255 6.90 -8.19 -14.88
N LEU A 256 6.16 -8.24 -13.77
CA LEU A 256 6.47 -7.51 -12.54
C LEU A 256 7.50 -8.25 -11.67
N ARG A 257 7.53 -9.59 -11.72
CA ARG A 257 8.43 -10.41 -10.90
C ARG A 257 9.89 -9.98 -10.93
N LYS A 258 10.41 -9.66 -12.11
CA LYS A 258 11.82 -9.27 -12.30
C LYS A 258 12.17 -7.90 -11.70
N HIS A 259 11.15 -7.11 -11.35
CA HIS A 259 11.29 -5.78 -10.79
C HIS A 259 11.05 -5.73 -9.28
N ILE A 260 10.65 -6.85 -8.66
CA ILE A 260 10.45 -6.91 -7.22
C ILE A 260 11.81 -6.97 -6.53
N VAL A 261 11.99 -6.08 -5.56
CA VAL A 261 13.19 -5.94 -4.76
C VAL A 261 12.82 -5.93 -3.29
N HIS A 262 13.73 -6.44 -2.46
CA HIS A 262 13.59 -6.43 -1.00
C HIS A 262 14.85 -5.78 -0.41
N TYR A 263 14.65 -4.66 0.28
CA TYR A 263 15.70 -3.95 0.98
C TYR A 263 15.48 -4.09 2.48
N ASP A 264 16.57 -4.16 3.24
CA ASP A 264 16.48 -4.25 4.69
C ASP A 264 15.77 -3.01 5.25
N TYR A 265 16.22 -1.81 4.85
CA TYR A 265 15.64 -0.52 5.23
C TYR A 265 15.31 0.33 4.00
N VAL A 266 14.26 1.15 4.12
CA VAL A 266 13.92 2.17 3.12
C VAL A 266 13.64 3.50 3.80
N VAL A 267 14.28 4.54 3.29
CA VAL A 267 14.21 5.92 3.79
C VAL A 267 13.37 6.76 2.84
N SER A 268 12.46 7.55 3.39
CA SER A 268 11.62 8.48 2.65
C SER A 268 11.17 9.63 3.55
N LYS A 269 11.45 10.88 3.15
CA LYS A 269 10.92 12.09 3.81
C LYS A 269 9.40 12.16 3.74
N ARG A 270 8.82 11.50 2.72
CA ARG A 270 7.37 11.43 2.49
C ARG A 270 6.69 10.31 3.28
N GLY A 271 7.42 9.56 4.11
CA GLY A 271 6.87 8.47 4.90
C GLY A 271 6.58 7.19 4.13
N ARG A 272 7.10 7.04 2.90
CA ARG A 272 6.94 5.84 2.08
C ARG A 272 7.91 4.71 2.45
N GLY A 273 8.75 4.93 3.46
CA GLY A 273 9.71 3.99 4.01
C GLY A 273 9.38 3.61 5.47
N ASN A 274 10.26 2.83 6.10
CA ASN A 274 10.21 2.50 7.51
C ASN A 274 11.06 3.46 8.36
N TYR A 275 11.82 4.34 7.70
CA TYR A 275 12.54 5.43 8.35
C TYR A 275 12.25 6.75 7.64
N LEU A 276 12.01 7.78 8.43
CA LEU A 276 11.84 9.15 7.93
C LEU A 276 13.17 9.83 7.69
N SER A 277 14.25 9.40 8.34
CA SER A 277 15.59 9.94 8.15
C SER A 277 16.63 8.87 7.83
N LEU A 278 17.64 9.26 7.04
CA LEU A 278 18.79 8.41 6.77
C LEU A 278 19.57 8.09 8.05
N LYS A 279 19.67 9.06 8.97
CA LYS A 279 20.42 8.90 10.22
C LYS A 279 19.80 7.84 11.12
N GLU A 280 18.47 7.85 11.28
CA GLU A 280 17.78 6.81 12.06
C GLU A 280 17.94 5.43 11.42
N ALA A 281 17.82 5.33 10.09
CA ALA A 281 18.01 4.07 9.38
C ALA A 281 19.42 3.51 9.59
N VAL A 282 20.45 4.36 9.48
CA VAL A 282 21.84 3.97 9.73
C VAL A 282 22.07 3.61 11.19
N ALA A 283 21.52 4.36 12.14
CA ALA A 283 21.63 4.07 13.57
C ALA A 283 21.06 2.69 13.91
N ALA A 284 19.95 2.30 13.28
CA ALA A 284 19.29 1.01 13.46
C ALA A 284 20.06 -0.18 12.87
N VAL A 285 21.02 0.03 11.95
CA VAL A 285 21.80 -1.07 11.37
C VAL A 285 22.66 -1.76 12.45
N PRO A 286 22.54 -3.09 12.62
CA PRO A 286 23.43 -3.86 13.50
C PRO A 286 24.87 -3.84 12.98
N GLN A 287 25.87 -3.76 13.88
CA GLN A 287 27.29 -3.61 13.51
C GLN A 287 27.77 -4.67 12.52
N ASP A 288 27.47 -5.95 12.78
CA ASP A 288 28.01 -7.07 12.01
C ASP A 288 27.09 -7.58 10.88
N LYS A 289 26.03 -6.81 10.54
CA LYS A 289 25.06 -7.22 9.51
C LYS A 289 25.19 -6.38 8.25
N LYS A 290 25.51 -7.04 7.14
CA LYS A 290 25.40 -6.44 5.80
C LYS A 290 23.96 -5.99 5.56
N THR A 291 23.79 -4.69 5.33
CA THR A 291 22.47 -4.05 5.26
C THR A 291 22.38 -3.17 4.01
N CYS A 292 21.33 -3.35 3.21
CA CYS A 292 21.02 -2.48 2.10
C CYS A 292 19.96 -1.46 2.52
N ILE A 293 20.32 -0.17 2.45
CA ILE A 293 19.40 0.95 2.70
C ILE A 293 19.00 1.56 1.37
N TYR A 294 17.70 1.51 1.07
CA TYR A 294 17.13 2.12 -0.12
C TYR A 294 16.59 3.52 0.17
N ILE A 295 16.93 4.47 -0.68
CA ILE A 295 16.58 5.88 -0.53
C ILE A 295 15.56 6.20 -1.63
N LEU A 296 14.30 6.33 -1.25
CA LEU A 296 13.21 6.55 -2.21
C LEU A 296 13.09 7.99 -2.67
N ASP A 297 13.39 8.94 -1.77
CA ASP A 297 13.29 10.36 -2.07
C ASP A 297 14.24 11.17 -1.21
N GLY A 298 14.42 12.43 -1.61
CA GLY A 298 15.18 13.42 -0.87
C GLY A 298 16.67 13.41 -1.17
N GLN A 299 17.29 14.50 -0.73
CA GLN A 299 18.71 14.73 -0.76
C GLN A 299 19.24 14.58 0.66
N TRP A 300 20.21 13.71 0.84
CA TRP A 300 20.72 13.32 2.14
C TRP A 300 22.23 13.55 2.23
N THR A 301 22.69 13.79 3.44
CA THR A 301 24.12 13.89 3.75
C THR A 301 24.37 13.11 5.02
N ILE A 302 25.46 12.34 5.03
CA ILE A 302 25.91 11.57 6.19
C ILE A 302 27.43 11.63 6.28
N SER A 303 27.97 11.72 7.48
CA SER A 303 29.44 11.66 7.67
C SER A 303 29.93 10.22 7.75
N HIS A 304 31.15 9.94 7.31
CA HIS A 304 31.75 8.61 7.39
C HIS A 304 31.73 8.05 8.82
N SER A 305 31.98 8.91 9.81
CA SER A 305 31.92 8.57 11.24
C SER A 305 30.56 8.07 11.72
N GLU A 306 29.44 8.47 11.08
CA GLU A 306 28.09 8.06 11.50
C GLU A 306 27.75 6.61 11.14
N TYR A 307 28.49 5.99 10.23
CA TYR A 307 28.31 4.58 9.87
C TYR A 307 29.63 3.79 9.84
N GLN A 308 30.71 4.36 10.39
CA GLN A 308 31.99 3.68 10.54
C GLN A 308 31.79 2.38 11.33
N GLY A 309 32.38 1.28 10.83
CA GLY A 309 32.22 -0.05 11.40
C GLY A 309 30.96 -0.80 10.92
N LYS A 310 30.00 -0.14 10.26
CA LYS A 310 28.80 -0.79 9.73
C LYS A 310 28.93 -1.17 8.26
N ASN A 311 28.45 -2.36 7.90
CA ASN A 311 28.43 -2.82 6.51
C ASN A 311 27.14 -2.36 5.79
N ILE A 312 27.14 -1.11 5.32
CA ILE A 312 25.97 -0.48 4.69
C ILE A 312 26.19 -0.26 3.19
N LYS A 313 25.19 -0.67 2.40
CA LYS A 313 25.11 -0.36 0.98
C LYS A 313 23.90 0.55 0.72
N PHE A 314 24.16 1.76 0.21
CA PHE A 314 23.11 2.66 -0.22
C PHE A 314 22.65 2.36 -1.65
N ARG A 315 21.33 2.41 -1.87
CA ARG A 315 20.69 2.40 -3.20
C ARG A 315 19.76 3.60 -3.28
N CYS A 316 19.73 4.30 -4.40
CA CYS A 316 18.87 5.47 -4.58
C CYS A 316 17.90 5.23 -5.73
N TYR A 317 16.62 5.51 -5.49
CA TYR A 317 15.64 5.66 -6.57
C TYR A 317 15.97 6.93 -7.36
N PRO A 318 15.63 7.01 -8.67
CA PRO A 318 15.89 8.20 -9.46
C PRO A 318 15.39 9.49 -8.80
N GLY A 319 16.28 10.48 -8.66
CA GLY A 319 16.01 11.77 -8.00
C GLY A 319 16.37 11.81 -6.50
N ALA A 320 16.67 10.67 -5.87
CA ALA A 320 17.23 10.61 -4.53
C ALA A 320 18.76 10.59 -4.54
N GLU A 321 19.41 11.17 -3.52
CA GLU A 321 20.87 11.20 -3.43
C GLU A 321 21.35 11.05 -1.97
N VAL A 322 22.48 10.38 -1.79
CA VAL A 322 23.24 10.33 -0.53
C VAL A 322 24.64 10.86 -0.78
N LYS A 323 24.98 11.98 -0.14
CA LYS A 323 26.34 12.53 -0.12
C LYS A 323 27.05 12.08 1.15
N VAL A 324 28.10 11.28 0.99
CA VAL A 324 28.97 10.90 2.10
C VAL A 324 30.04 11.97 2.29
N LYS A 325 30.09 12.58 3.47
CA LYS A 325 31.17 13.48 3.87
C LYS A 325 32.28 12.69 4.57
N PRO A 326 33.55 13.10 4.41
CA PRO A 326 34.68 12.51 5.13
C PRO A 326 34.46 12.44 6.64
#